data_AF-A0A5S3RL68-F1
#
_entry.id   AF-A0A5S3RL68-F1
#
_cell.length_a   1.000
_cell.length_b   1.000
_cell.length_c   1.000
_cell.angle_alpha   90.00
_cell.angle_beta   90.00
_cell.angle_gamma   90.00
#
_symmetry.space_group_name_H-M   'P 1'
#
loop_
_entity.id
_entity.type
_entity.pdbx_description
1 polymer ?
#
loop_
_entity_poly.entity_id
_entity_poly.type
_entity_poly.pdbx_seq_one_letter_code
_entity_poly.pdbx_strand_id
1 'polypeptide(L)'
;MDGTLIKEKIVLVVCWLIGFLFLIIGIYDFIFNDLSWLDLTSTIAVFLILVGTGLAPKIYFTPFKQIFSPAFKLQALVDPRIQQGVLSSGLILALVCMVWGWLL
;
A
#
# COMPACT_ATOMS: atom_id res chain seq x y z
N MET A 1 25.22 8.16 12.43
CA MET A 1 24.53 8.55 11.19
C MET A 1 23.30 7.66 11.01
N ASP A 2 22.49 7.51 12.08
CA ASP A 2 21.71 6.28 12.31
C ASP A 2 20.20 6.57 12.54
N GLY A 3 19.85 7.83 12.80
CA GLY A 3 18.47 8.24 13.12
C GLY A 3 17.51 8.20 11.93
N THR A 4 17.98 8.39 10.69
CA THR A 4 17.14 8.36 9.48
C THR A 4 16.70 6.95 9.13
N LEU A 5 17.58 5.97 9.28
CA LEU A 5 17.30 4.56 8.97
C LEU A 5 16.34 3.93 9.99
N ILE A 6 16.42 4.35 11.26
CA ILE A 6 15.46 3.98 12.30
C ILE A 6 14.07 4.56 12.00
N LYS A 7 13.98 5.83 11.57
CA LYS A 7 12.71 6.45 11.16
C LYS A 7 12.07 5.72 9.98
N GLU A 8 12.85 5.38 8.96
CA GLU A 8 12.39 4.62 7.79
C GLU A 8 11.84 3.25 8.18
N LYS A 9 12.52 2.53 9.08
CA LYS A 9 12.05 1.24 9.61
C LYS A 9 10.76 1.38 10.42
N ILE A 10 10.63 2.42 11.24
CA ILE A 10 9.40 2.67 12.02
C ILE A 10 8.23 2.92 11.08
N VAL A 11 8.41 3.74 10.03
CA VAL A 11 7.35 4.01 9.04
C VAL A 11 6.93 2.71 8.35
N LEU A 12 7.88 1.87 7.94
CA LEU A 12 7.58 0.57 7.34
C LEU A 12 6.75 -0.31 8.29
N VAL A 13 7.20 -0.47 9.53
CA VAL A 13 6.53 -1.32 10.54
C VAL A 13 5.12 -0.80 10.83
N VAL A 14 4.95 0.51 10.98
CA VAL A 14 3.64 1.14 11.22
C VAL A 14 2.72 0.98 10.02
N CYS A 15 3.22 1.18 8.80
CA CYS A 15 2.42 1.01 7.58
C CYS A 15 1.96 -0.45 7.43
N TRP A 16 2.83 -1.39 7.78
CA TRP A 16 2.50 -2.81 7.75
C TRP A 16 1.47 -3.18 8.83
N LEU A 17 1.66 -2.72 10.06
CA LEU A 17 0.72 -2.93 11.16
C LEU A 17 -0.67 -2.40 10.82
N ILE A 18 -0.76 -1.16 10.32
CA ILE A 18 -2.03 -0.55 9.91
C ILE A 18 -2.65 -1.33 8.76
N GLY A 19 -1.84 -1.69 7.75
CA GLY A 19 -2.32 -2.50 6.63
C GLY A 19 -2.89 -3.84 7.10
N PHE A 20 -2.17 -4.59 7.92
CA PHE A 20 -2.65 -5.87 8.45
C PHE A 20 -3.89 -5.71 9.31
N LEU A 21 -3.98 -4.64 10.11
CA LEU A 21 -5.17 -4.35 10.90
C LEU A 21 -6.39 -4.13 9.99
N PHE A 22 -6.26 -3.33 8.93
CA PHE A 22 -7.32 -3.14 7.93
C PHE A 22 -7.71 -4.46 7.27
N LEU A 23 -6.73 -5.29 6.88
CA LEU A 23 -6.98 -6.59 6.26
C LEU A 23 -7.77 -7.51 7.21
N ILE A 24 -7.36 -7.59 8.48
CA ILE A 24 -8.03 -8.43 9.49
C ILE A 24 -9.46 -7.94 9.74
N ILE A 25 -9.66 -6.62 9.86
CA ILE A 25 -10.99 -6.03 10.03
C ILE A 25 -11.87 -6.33 8.82
N GLY A 26 -11.37 -6.13 7.60
CA GLY A 26 -12.12 -6.43 6.38
C GLY A 26 -12.49 -7.90 6.23
N ILE A 27 -11.57 -8.81 6.56
CA ILE A 27 -11.85 -10.26 6.56
C ILE A 27 -12.87 -10.62 7.65
N TYR A 28 -12.73 -10.04 8.84
CA TYR A 28 -13.68 -10.27 9.93
C TYR A 28 -15.10 -9.82 9.53
N ASP A 29 -15.22 -8.62 8.98
CA ASP A 29 -16.50 -8.06 8.58
C ASP A 29 -17.12 -8.85 7.40
N PHE A 30 -16.29 -9.34 6.48
CA PHE A 30 -16.72 -10.24 5.41
C PHE A 30 -17.28 -11.57 5.92
N ILE A 31 -16.66 -12.17 6.94
CA ILE A 31 -17.10 -13.46 7.48
C ILE A 31 -18.34 -13.31 8.39
N PHE A 32 -18.40 -12.24 9.18
CA PHE A 32 -19.38 -12.12 10.27
C PHE A 32 -20.52 -11.13 10.00
N ASN A 33 -20.31 -10.13 9.13
CA ASN A 33 -21.28 -9.07 8.86
C ASN A 33 -21.78 -9.05 7.40
N ASP A 34 -21.54 -10.12 6.63
CA ASP A 34 -21.93 -10.23 5.22
C ASP A 34 -21.42 -9.04 4.36
N LEU A 35 -20.20 -8.58 4.65
CA LEU A 35 -19.58 -7.52 3.87
C LEU A 35 -19.53 -7.92 2.39
N SER A 36 -19.81 -6.98 1.49
CA SER A 36 -19.79 -7.25 0.06
C SER A 36 -18.38 -7.64 -0.41
N TRP A 37 -18.30 -8.55 -1.39
CA TRP A 37 -17.04 -8.92 -2.04
C TRP A 37 -16.26 -7.69 -2.55
N LEU A 38 -16.97 -6.65 -2.98
CA LEU A 38 -16.35 -5.39 -3.43
C LEU A 38 -15.60 -4.67 -2.30
N ASP A 39 -16.17 -4.59 -1.10
CA ASP A 39 -15.55 -3.96 0.06
C ASP A 39 -14.36 -4.78 0.58
N LEU A 40 -14.46 -6.11 0.58
CA LEU A 40 -13.31 -6.98 0.89
C LEU A 40 -12.15 -6.72 -0.09
N THR A 41 -12.46 -6.67 -1.39
CA THR A 41 -11.46 -6.43 -2.45
C THR A 41 -10.84 -5.03 -2.32
N SER A 42 -11.64 -4.02 -1.97
CA SER A 42 -11.18 -2.66 -1.66
C SER A 42 -10.21 -2.66 -0.46
N THR A 43 -10.53 -3.41 0.58
CA THR A 43 -9.68 -3.52 1.77
C THR A 43 -8.33 -4.18 1.45
N ILE A 44 -8.33 -5.20 0.59
CA ILE A 44 -7.11 -5.84 0.07
C ILE A 44 -6.30 -4.86 -0.79
N ALA A 45 -6.96 -4.05 -1.63
CA ALA A 45 -6.30 -3.03 -2.42
C ALA A 45 -5.58 -2.00 -1.54
N VAL A 46 -6.25 -1.48 -0.51
CA VAL A 46 -5.69 -0.54 0.47
C VAL A 46 -4.51 -1.17 1.21
N PHE A 47 -4.62 -2.44 1.62
CA PHE A 47 -3.51 -3.19 2.21
C PHE A 47 -2.28 -3.23 1.30
N LEU A 48 -2.46 -3.66 0.04
CA LEU A 48 -1.37 -3.77 -0.93
C LEU A 48 -0.70 -2.41 -1.20
N ILE A 49 -1.49 -1.33 -1.29
CA ILE A 49 -0.97 0.03 -1.46
C ILE A 49 -0.13 0.44 -0.24
N LEU A 50 -0.65 0.27 0.99
CA LEU A 50 0.06 0.59 2.23
C LEU A 50 1.35 -0.21 2.39
N VAL A 51 1.31 -1.51 2.10
CA VAL A 51 2.50 -2.37 2.12
C VAL A 51 3.50 -1.89 1.08
N GLY A 52 3.06 -1.67 -0.16
CA GLY A 52 3.93 -1.21 -1.25
C GLY A 52 4.57 0.15 -0.97
N THR A 53 3.84 1.12 -0.43
CA THR A 53 4.41 2.43 -0.03
C THR A 53 5.32 2.30 1.19
N GLY A 54 4.98 1.45 2.15
CA GLY A 54 5.81 1.15 3.31
C GLY A 54 7.17 0.55 2.95
N LEU A 55 7.27 -0.19 1.84
CA LEU A 55 8.51 -0.79 1.32
C LEU A 55 9.48 0.24 0.70
N ALA A 56 9.02 1.42 0.28
CA ALA A 56 9.87 2.58 -0.01
C ALA A 56 9.54 3.73 0.93
N PRO A 57 10.04 3.69 2.17
CA PRO A 57 9.81 4.76 3.14
C PRO A 57 10.36 6.11 2.64
N LYS A 58 11.33 6.10 1.71
CA LYS A 58 11.84 7.31 1.04
C LYS A 58 10.78 8.08 0.26
N ILE A 59 9.69 7.46 -0.18
CA ILE A 59 8.56 8.18 -0.83
C ILE A 59 7.97 9.20 0.14
N TYR A 60 7.84 8.87 1.43
CA TYR A 60 7.27 9.75 2.44
C TYR A 60 8.15 10.97 2.75
N PHE A 61 9.46 10.87 2.50
CA PHE A 61 10.42 11.95 2.74
C PHE A 61 10.84 12.70 1.48
N THR A 62 10.41 12.25 0.30
CA THR A 62 10.74 12.88 -0.98
C THR A 62 9.56 13.73 -1.45
N PRO A 63 9.76 15.01 -1.81
CA PRO A 63 8.67 15.84 -2.34
C PRO A 63 8.12 15.26 -3.65
N PHE A 64 6.80 15.33 -3.85
CA PHE A 64 6.09 14.81 -5.02
C PHE A 64 6.73 15.20 -6.36
N LYS A 65 7.23 16.44 -6.50
CA LYS A 65 7.92 16.90 -7.71
C LYS A 65 9.18 16.11 -8.05
N GLN A 66 9.89 15.60 -7.06
CA GLN A 66 11.07 14.77 -7.28
C GLN A 66 10.69 13.32 -7.56
N ILE A 67 9.58 12.81 -7.02
CA ILE A 67 9.12 11.43 -7.25
C ILE A 67 8.75 11.21 -8.74
N PHE A 68 8.15 12.22 -9.39
CA PHE A 68 7.81 12.15 -10.83
C PHE A 68 8.98 12.51 -11.75
N SER A 69 10.17 12.78 -11.22
CA SER A 69 11.33 13.08 -12.06
C SER A 69 11.88 11.78 -12.67
N PRO A 70 12.23 11.75 -13.97
CA PRO A 70 12.81 10.57 -14.61
C PRO A 70 14.17 10.15 -14.00
N ALA A 71 14.81 11.05 -13.24
CA ALA A 71 16.04 10.78 -12.50
C ALA A 71 15.81 10.12 -11.13
N PHE A 72 14.55 9.99 -10.67
CA PHE A 72 14.24 9.43 -9.37
C PHE A 72 14.32 7.91 -9.39
N LYS A 73 15.42 7.38 -8.84
CA LYS A 73 15.51 5.97 -8.52
C LYS A 73 14.81 5.73 -7.19
N LEU A 74 13.67 5.05 -7.26
CA LEU A 74 12.95 4.56 -6.09
C LEU A 74 13.86 3.58 -5.34
N GLN A 75 14.53 4.07 -4.30
CA GLN A 75 15.39 3.24 -3.47
C GLN A 75 14.50 2.52 -2.45
N ALA A 76 13.91 1.44 -2.94
CA ALA A 76 13.17 0.47 -2.15
C ALA A 76 14.09 -0.14 -1.07
N LEU A 77 13.55 -0.39 0.12
CA LEU A 77 14.27 -1.11 1.18
C LEU A 77 14.45 -2.60 0.84
N VAL A 78 13.63 -3.08 -0.11
CA VAL A 78 13.57 -4.44 -0.68
C VAL A 78 13.84 -4.33 -2.19
N ASP A 79 13.91 -5.45 -2.93
CA ASP A 79 14.00 -5.42 -4.39
C ASP A 79 12.91 -4.49 -5.00
N PRO A 80 13.30 -3.48 -5.78
CA PRO A 80 12.38 -2.48 -6.31
C PRO A 80 11.31 -3.09 -7.21
N ARG A 81 11.56 -4.24 -7.84
CA ARG A 81 10.55 -4.92 -8.68
C ARG A 81 9.42 -5.49 -7.83
N ILE A 82 9.73 -6.02 -6.65
CA ILE A 82 8.74 -6.56 -5.72
C ILE A 82 7.86 -5.44 -5.20
N GLN A 83 8.49 -4.35 -4.74
CA GLN A 83 7.74 -3.20 -4.26
C GLN A 83 6.83 -2.62 -5.34
N GLN A 84 7.38 -2.38 -6.54
CA GLN A 84 6.63 -1.79 -7.63
C GLN A 84 5.51 -2.72 -8.09
N GLY A 85 5.74 -4.04 -8.10
CA GLY A 85 4.71 -5.04 -8.36
C GLY A 85 3.56 -5.01 -7.34
N VAL A 86 3.87 -4.92 -6.05
CA VAL A 86 2.86 -4.84 -4.97
C VAL A 86 2.06 -3.53 -5.03
N LEU A 87 2.73 -2.41 -5.30
CA LEU A 87 2.06 -1.12 -5.47
C LEU A 87 1.15 -1.10 -6.70
N SER A 88 1.66 -1.57 -7.84
CA SER A 88 0.88 -1.64 -9.07
C SER A 88 -0.30 -2.61 -8.96
N SER A 89 -0.14 -3.76 -8.29
CA SER A 89 -1.24 -4.69 -8.07
C SER A 89 -2.33 -4.06 -7.20
N GLY A 90 -1.96 -3.39 -6.11
CA GLY A 90 -2.90 -2.65 -5.27
C GLY A 90 -3.64 -1.55 -6.04
N LEU A 91 -2.93 -0.79 -6.88
CA LEU A 91 -3.54 0.28 -7.69
C LEU A 91 -4.52 -0.27 -8.74
N ILE A 92 -4.13 -1.35 -9.43
CA ILE A 92 -5.00 -2.00 -10.42
C ILE A 92 -6.24 -2.55 -9.73
N LEU A 93 -6.09 -3.21 -8.58
CA LEU A 93 -7.22 -3.72 -7.81
C LEU A 93 -8.18 -2.60 -7.40
N ALA A 94 -7.65 -1.46 -6.93
CA ALA A 94 -8.45 -0.29 -6.57
C ALA A 94 -9.22 0.29 -7.78
N LEU A 95 -8.58 0.37 -8.95
CA LEU A 95 -9.22 0.81 -10.19
C LEU A 95 -10.34 -0.14 -10.62
N VAL A 96 -10.10 -1.45 -10.56
CA VAL A 96 -11.11 -2.46 -10.86
C VAL A 96 -12.29 -2.35 -9.90
N CYS A 97 -12.04 -2.20 -8.59
CA CYS A 97 -13.10 -1.94 -7.60
C CYS A 97 -13.89 -0.67 -7.90
N MET A 98 -13.22 0.44 -8.28
CA MET A 98 -13.90 1.68 -8.65
C MET A 98 -14.82 1.49 -9.86
N VAL A 99 -14.33 0.82 -10.90
CA VAL A 99 -15.12 0.55 -12.12
C VAL A 99 -16.30 -0.36 -11.79
N TRP A 100 -16.09 -1.40 -10.98
CA TRP A 100 -17.14 -2.32 -10.56
C TRP A 100 -18.21 -1.64 -9.71
N GLY A 101 -17.81 -0.79 -8.77
CA GLY A 101 -18.74 -0.02 -7.94
C GLY A 101 -19.50 1.07 -8.70
N TRP A 102 -19.01 1.49 -9.87
CA TRP A 102 -19.71 2.40 -10.77
C TRP A 102 -20.69 1.68 -11.72
N LEU A 103 -20.51 0.38 -11.94
CA LEU A 103 -21.28 -0.41 -12.90
C LEU A 103 -22.52 -1.08 -12.29
N LEU A 104 -22.58 -1.18 -10.96
CA LEU A 104 -23.57 -1.93 -10.17
C LEU A 104 -24.52 -0.99 -9.43
#